data_AF-S8FWY4-F1
#
_entry.id   AF-S8FWY4-F1
#
_cell.length_a   1.000
_cell.length_b   1.000
_cell.length_c   1.000
_cell.angle_alpha   90.00
_cell.angle_beta   90.00
_cell.angle_gamma   90.00
#
_symmetry.space_group_name_H-M   'P 1'
#
loop_
_entity.id
_entity.type
_entity.pdbx_description
1 polymer ?
#
loop_
_entity_poly.entity_id
_entity_poly.type
_entity_poly.pdbx_seq_one_letter_code
_entity_poly.pdbx_strand_id
1 'polypeptide(L)'
;MAPKNKAKAAGVSTSSFFDLKAELAKQEEEFAKNKAAGKGAALVGGVKRPDRKLPLWVRQNAGVNARAARDIELDEISRPTLESARAALERKAQVYEKLRKGKSGGLSEKQYESLLVDFDQKAMDHYESDSDDVDESLTVPKPTEDDEGDPIVEYEDEFGRVRTGRKSEIPRHLLQQNEEGPPEGEEDPYVLYNPVNHFPVYEPTEDRVAAIEAEYAEENSPLNVHYDAAREVRAKGAGFYQFSADEETRRRQMDELRAAREETERTRQEVGAADASPGEVEGMHDVAGSGKDGAVGRSRAMEKRKRELEERRKMLDAKRRKVVSAGGADQKTEGPVVAEAKPEKSQVGSDPFATLEAQQSTQSKNKGKAKATKSRPIDAADAFLAQLEQDMLKSAKK
;
A
#
# COMPACT_ATOMS: atom_id res chain seq x y z
N MET A 1 -63.10 50.13 -15.04
CA MET A 1 -63.03 49.56 -13.67
C MET A 1 -61.56 49.46 -13.25
N ALA A 2 -61.23 49.70 -11.98
CA ALA A 2 -59.86 49.55 -11.47
C ALA A 2 -59.60 48.09 -10.99
N PRO A 3 -58.36 47.57 -11.06
CA PRO A 3 -58.05 46.21 -10.65
C PRO A 3 -58.16 46.04 -9.13
N LYS A 4 -59.09 45.17 -8.70
CA LYS A 4 -59.14 44.67 -7.33
C LYS A 4 -58.03 43.64 -7.12
N ASN A 5 -56.87 44.08 -6.63
CA ASN A 5 -55.94 43.33 -5.78
C ASN A 5 -54.68 44.16 -5.50
N LYS A 6 -54.78 45.06 -4.51
CA LYS A 6 -53.61 45.53 -3.75
C LYS A 6 -53.66 44.86 -2.38
N ALA A 7 -52.84 43.84 -2.18
CA ALA A 7 -52.65 43.23 -0.87
C ALA A 7 -52.06 44.27 0.11
N LYS A 8 -52.35 44.12 1.40
CA LYS A 8 -52.07 45.14 2.41
C LYS A 8 -50.60 45.07 2.84
N ALA A 9 -49.77 45.99 2.36
CA ALA A 9 -48.47 46.25 2.96
C ALA A 9 -48.70 46.99 4.30
N ALA A 10 -48.65 46.25 5.41
CA ALA A 10 -48.87 46.79 6.76
C ALA A 10 -47.95 46.10 7.78
N GLY A 11 -47.14 46.89 8.49
CA GLY A 11 -46.44 46.54 9.73
C GLY A 11 -45.61 45.25 9.73
N VAL A 12 -44.29 45.35 9.51
CA VAL A 12 -43.38 44.21 9.77
C VAL A 12 -43.30 43.98 11.28
N SER A 13 -43.99 42.95 11.77
CA SER A 13 -43.84 42.42 13.12
C SER A 13 -43.18 41.04 13.11
N THR A 14 -42.72 40.54 14.25
CA THR A 14 -42.10 39.21 14.36
C THR A 14 -43.06 38.09 14.00
N SER A 15 -44.35 38.19 14.35
CA SER A 15 -45.39 37.24 13.92
C SER A 15 -45.66 37.35 12.41
N SER A 16 -45.64 38.55 11.84
CA SER A 16 -45.76 38.75 10.38
C SER A 16 -44.64 38.07 9.59
N PHE A 17 -43.44 37.90 10.16
CA PHE A 17 -42.35 37.17 9.50
C PHE A 17 -42.63 35.66 9.41
N PHE A 18 -43.21 35.06 10.45
CA PHE A 18 -43.64 33.65 10.42
C PHE A 18 -44.83 33.44 9.48
N ASP A 19 -45.79 34.36 9.45
CA ASP A 19 -46.93 34.32 8.52
C ASP A 19 -46.47 34.45 7.05
N LEU A 20 -45.56 35.39 6.76
CA LEU A 20 -44.93 35.53 5.44
C LEU A 20 -44.12 34.28 5.06
N LYS A 21 -43.38 33.68 6.00
CA LYS A 21 -42.68 32.40 5.76
C LYS A 21 -43.65 31.24 5.48
N ALA A 22 -44.80 31.20 6.16
CA ALA A 22 -45.84 30.20 5.90
C ALA A 22 -46.54 30.43 4.55
N GLU A 23 -46.81 31.68 4.17
CA GLU A 23 -47.38 32.02 2.86
C GLU A 23 -46.39 31.73 1.72
N LEU A 24 -45.09 32.01 1.90
CA LEU A 24 -44.04 31.60 0.94
C LEU A 24 -43.96 30.09 0.82
N ALA A 25 -43.82 29.35 1.93
CA ALA A 25 -43.75 27.88 1.90
C ALA A 25 -44.98 27.26 1.23
N LYS A 26 -46.17 27.83 1.47
CA LYS A 26 -47.41 27.43 0.78
C LYS A 26 -47.38 27.74 -0.71
N GLN A 27 -46.90 28.91 -1.13
CA GLN A 27 -46.74 29.25 -2.55
C GLN A 27 -45.67 28.40 -3.24
N GLU A 28 -44.58 28.03 -2.54
CA GLU A 28 -43.56 27.10 -3.01
C GLU A 28 -44.11 25.68 -3.16
N GLU A 29 -44.89 25.18 -2.19
CA GLU A 29 -45.62 23.93 -2.31
C GLU A 29 -46.62 23.94 -3.48
N GLU A 30 -47.42 25.00 -3.62
CA GLU A 30 -48.36 25.16 -4.73
C GLU A 30 -47.63 25.26 -6.07
N PHE A 31 -46.47 25.93 -6.13
CA PHE A 31 -45.62 25.98 -7.32
C PHE A 31 -45.02 24.62 -7.65
N ALA A 32 -44.50 23.88 -6.66
CA ALA A 32 -43.97 22.53 -6.81
C ALA A 32 -45.04 21.55 -7.28
N LYS A 33 -46.24 21.58 -6.68
CA LYS A 33 -47.40 20.78 -7.09
C LYS A 33 -47.86 21.13 -8.51
N ASN A 34 -47.88 22.42 -8.90
CA ASN A 34 -48.21 22.84 -10.26
C ASN A 34 -47.11 22.49 -11.28
N LYS A 35 -45.83 22.50 -10.87
CA LYS A 35 -44.67 22.10 -11.68
C LYS A 35 -44.68 20.59 -11.95
N ALA A 36 -44.90 19.77 -10.91
CA ALA A 36 -45.08 18.33 -11.03
C ALA A 36 -46.31 17.96 -11.88
N ALA A 37 -47.42 18.70 -11.73
CA ALA A 37 -48.62 18.56 -12.56
C ALA A 37 -48.48 19.14 -13.99
N GLY A 38 -47.27 19.51 -14.44
CA GLY A 38 -46.99 20.02 -15.79
C GLY A 38 -47.55 21.42 -16.11
N LYS A 39 -48.20 22.10 -15.14
CA LYS A 39 -48.86 23.40 -15.32
C LYS A 39 -47.88 24.58 -15.32
N GLY A 40 -46.62 24.36 -14.92
CA GLY A 40 -45.56 25.38 -14.84
C GLY A 40 -45.14 26.03 -16.16
N ALA A 41 -45.64 25.55 -17.31
CA ALA A 41 -45.39 26.15 -18.63
C ALA A 41 -46.31 27.35 -18.97
N ALA A 42 -47.00 27.92 -17.98
CA ALA A 42 -47.89 29.08 -18.15
C ALA A 42 -47.10 30.40 -18.29
N LEU A 43 -46.41 30.58 -19.42
CA LEU A 43 -45.81 31.86 -19.79
C LEU A 43 -46.89 32.97 -19.80
N VAL A 44 -46.62 34.08 -19.11
CA VAL A 44 -47.56 35.20 -18.97
C VAL A 44 -47.98 35.70 -20.36
N GLY A 45 -49.27 35.60 -20.69
CA GLY A 45 -49.86 36.03 -21.96
C GLY A 45 -49.98 34.97 -23.06
N GLY A 46 -49.59 33.71 -22.83
CA GLY A 46 -49.66 32.63 -23.83
C GLY A 46 -50.92 31.76 -23.77
N VAL A 47 -51.67 31.65 -24.89
CA VAL A 47 -52.79 30.69 -25.03
C VAL A 47 -52.29 29.25 -24.88
N LYS A 48 -52.93 28.45 -24.01
CA LYS A 48 -52.71 27.01 -23.89
C LYS A 48 -53.00 26.32 -25.24
N ARG A 49 -51.95 25.90 -25.95
CA ARG A 49 -52.04 25.02 -27.12
C ARG A 49 -51.66 23.60 -26.68
N PRO A 50 -52.50 22.58 -26.91
CA PRO A 50 -52.09 21.20 -26.72
C PRO A 50 -50.96 20.81 -27.70
N ASP A 51 -50.21 19.77 -27.34
CA ASP A 51 -49.40 18.93 -28.22
C ASP A 51 -48.28 19.59 -29.04
N ARG A 52 -47.81 20.78 -28.65
CA ARG A 52 -46.47 21.24 -29.07
C ARG A 52 -45.39 20.61 -28.20
N LYS A 53 -44.70 19.63 -28.79
CA LYS A 53 -43.41 19.07 -28.32
C LYS A 53 -42.50 20.22 -27.85
N LEU A 54 -41.92 20.06 -26.65
CA LEU A 54 -41.06 21.08 -26.04
C LEU A 54 -39.95 21.55 -27.01
N PRO A 55 -39.62 22.85 -27.03
CA PRO A 55 -38.62 23.38 -27.96
C PRO A 55 -37.25 22.71 -27.74
N LEU A 56 -36.44 22.64 -28.79
CA LEU A 56 -35.20 21.84 -28.78
C LEU A 56 -34.22 22.23 -27.66
N TRP A 57 -34.18 23.49 -27.25
CA TRP A 57 -33.38 23.98 -26.10
C TRP A 57 -33.85 23.48 -24.72
N VAL A 58 -35.08 22.96 -24.60
CA VAL A 58 -35.64 22.38 -23.37
C VAL A 58 -35.50 20.85 -23.34
N ARG A 59 -35.12 20.22 -24.47
CA ARG A 59 -34.71 18.82 -24.47
C ARG A 59 -33.32 18.70 -23.83
N GLN A 60 -33.26 18.11 -22.64
CA GLN A 60 -32.00 17.67 -22.04
C GLN A 60 -31.26 16.73 -23.00
N ASN A 61 -29.93 16.83 -23.06
CA ASN A 61 -29.10 15.93 -23.86
C ASN A 61 -29.22 14.48 -23.34
N ALA A 62 -29.16 13.51 -24.27
CA ALA A 62 -29.28 12.10 -23.93
C ALA A 62 -28.24 11.68 -22.87
N GLY A 63 -28.71 10.95 -21.86
CA GLY A 63 -27.88 10.48 -20.76
C GLY A 63 -27.35 11.56 -19.79
N VAL A 64 -27.86 12.80 -19.80
CA VAL A 64 -27.48 13.80 -18.77
C VAL A 64 -27.92 13.33 -17.38
N ASN A 65 -29.18 12.92 -17.22
CA ASN A 65 -29.68 12.45 -15.93
C ASN A 65 -28.99 11.13 -15.49
N ALA A 66 -28.53 10.32 -16.45
CA ALA A 66 -27.72 9.10 -16.20
C ALA A 66 -26.20 9.36 -16.14
N ARG A 67 -25.76 10.62 -16.22
CA ARG A 67 -24.46 11.08 -15.73
C ARG A 67 -24.65 11.59 -14.31
N ALA A 68 -25.54 12.57 -14.12
CA ALA A 68 -25.84 13.14 -12.80
C ALA A 68 -26.17 12.09 -11.71
N ALA A 69 -26.91 11.02 -12.04
CA ALA A 69 -27.13 9.91 -11.11
C ALA A 69 -25.84 9.19 -10.71
N ARG A 70 -24.94 8.88 -11.66
CA ARG A 70 -23.63 8.28 -11.36
C ARG A 70 -22.67 9.25 -10.70
N ASP A 71 -22.78 10.54 -10.99
CA ASP A 71 -22.00 11.58 -10.34
C ASP A 71 -22.41 11.67 -8.84
N ILE A 72 -23.71 11.53 -8.54
CA ILE A 72 -24.25 11.39 -7.17
C ILE A 72 -23.82 10.06 -6.52
N GLU A 73 -23.91 8.92 -7.22
CA GLU A 73 -23.46 7.62 -6.70
C GLU A 73 -21.96 7.63 -6.34
N LEU A 74 -21.12 8.30 -7.14
CA LEU A 74 -19.69 8.45 -6.86
C LEU A 74 -19.42 9.41 -5.69
N ASP A 75 -20.17 10.51 -5.58
CA ASP A 75 -20.18 11.37 -4.40
C ASP A 75 -20.53 10.56 -3.14
N GLU A 76 -21.61 9.78 -3.17
CA GLU A 76 -22.10 8.94 -2.07
C GLU A 76 -21.15 7.78 -1.72
N ILE A 77 -20.34 7.29 -2.67
CA ILE A 77 -19.26 6.33 -2.41
C ILE A 77 -18.02 7.00 -1.80
N SER A 78 -17.75 8.27 -2.12
CA SER A 78 -16.60 9.01 -1.56
C SER A 78 -16.87 9.58 -0.16
N ARG A 79 -18.09 10.08 0.10
CA ARG A 79 -18.51 10.63 1.40
C ARG A 79 -18.25 9.75 2.62
N PRO A 80 -18.50 8.43 2.64
CA PRO A 80 -18.18 7.60 3.80
C PRO A 80 -16.68 7.63 4.16
N THR A 81 -15.76 7.99 3.25
CA THR A 81 -14.34 8.19 3.62
C THR A 81 -14.11 9.50 4.37
N LEU A 82 -14.81 10.59 4.01
CA LEU A 82 -14.70 11.89 4.67
C LEU A 82 -15.50 11.93 5.98
N GLU A 83 -16.69 11.35 5.98
CA GLU A 83 -17.60 11.31 7.13
C GLU A 83 -17.09 10.34 8.20
N SER A 84 -16.53 9.17 7.83
CA SER A 84 -15.87 8.29 8.81
C SER A 84 -14.54 8.86 9.31
N ALA A 85 -13.74 9.51 8.46
CA ALA A 85 -12.53 10.21 8.91
C ALA A 85 -12.88 11.35 9.88
N ARG A 86 -13.96 12.10 9.61
CA ARG A 86 -14.48 13.14 10.51
C ARG A 86 -14.94 12.53 11.84
N ALA A 87 -15.77 11.48 11.83
CA ALA A 87 -16.20 10.82 13.05
C ALA A 87 -15.02 10.25 13.86
N ALA A 88 -14.00 9.70 13.19
CA ALA A 88 -12.78 9.22 13.84
C ALA A 88 -11.91 10.35 14.41
N LEU A 89 -11.96 11.56 13.85
CA LEU A 89 -11.30 12.75 14.41
C LEU A 89 -12.09 13.33 15.59
N GLU A 90 -13.42 13.39 15.49
CA GLU A 90 -14.29 13.86 16.58
C GLU A 90 -14.19 12.92 17.80
N ARG A 91 -14.14 11.60 17.60
CA ARG A 91 -13.79 10.59 18.62
C ARG A 91 -12.44 10.87 19.29
N LYS A 92 -11.39 11.07 18.50
CA LYS A 92 -10.04 11.36 19.01
C LYS A 92 -9.96 12.67 19.79
N ALA A 93 -10.70 13.70 19.35
CA ALA A 93 -10.81 14.96 20.09
C ALA A 93 -11.50 14.77 21.45
N GLN A 94 -12.59 14.00 21.51
CA GLN A 94 -13.26 13.69 22.78
C GLN A 94 -12.35 12.91 23.75
N VAL A 95 -11.60 11.92 23.27
CA VAL A 95 -10.61 11.20 24.10
C VAL A 95 -9.49 12.14 24.56
N TYR A 96 -8.98 13.00 23.67
CA TYR A 96 -7.96 13.99 24.02
C TYR A 96 -8.43 14.98 25.11
N GLU A 97 -9.66 15.51 25.01
CA GLU A 97 -10.19 16.40 26.06
C GLU A 97 -10.46 15.65 27.38
N LYS A 98 -10.85 14.36 27.35
CA LYS A 98 -10.95 13.55 28.58
C LYS A 98 -9.57 13.38 29.24
N LEU A 99 -8.53 13.05 28.46
CA LEU A 99 -7.15 12.91 28.95
C LEU A 99 -6.57 14.24 29.47
N ARG A 100 -6.77 15.34 28.73
CA ARG A 100 -6.37 16.70 29.11
C ARG A 100 -7.04 17.16 30.42
N LYS A 101 -8.25 16.67 30.70
CA LYS A 101 -8.98 16.88 31.97
C LYS A 101 -8.68 15.82 33.05
N GLY A 102 -7.60 15.03 32.92
CA GLY A 102 -7.14 14.05 33.93
C GLY A 102 -8.02 12.79 34.08
N LYS A 103 -8.92 12.54 33.13
CA LYS A 103 -9.79 11.35 33.10
C LYS A 103 -9.18 10.26 32.23
N SER A 104 -9.50 9.00 32.50
CA SER A 104 -8.90 7.85 31.79
C SER A 104 -9.14 7.82 30.27
N GLY A 105 -10.12 8.58 29.76
CA GLY A 105 -10.47 8.59 28.35
C GLY A 105 -11.09 7.29 27.81
N GLY A 106 -11.23 6.25 28.66
CA GLY A 106 -11.72 4.92 28.30
C GLY A 106 -10.62 3.94 27.90
N LEU A 107 -9.36 4.38 27.91
CA LEU A 107 -8.19 3.58 27.55
C LEU A 107 -7.90 2.51 28.62
N SER A 108 -7.08 1.51 28.29
CA SER A 108 -6.37 0.67 29.28
C SER A 108 -5.04 1.30 29.68
N GLU A 109 -4.47 0.93 30.82
CA GLU A 109 -3.19 1.52 31.26
C GLU A 109 -2.08 1.24 30.23
N LYS A 110 -2.01 0.02 29.68
CA LYS A 110 -1.09 -0.31 28.57
C LYS A 110 -1.27 0.56 27.31
N GLN A 111 -2.48 1.06 27.05
CA GLN A 111 -2.72 2.02 25.97
C GLN A 111 -2.30 3.43 26.38
N TYR A 112 -2.47 3.81 27.64
CA TYR A 112 -2.01 5.09 28.20
C TYR A 112 -0.47 5.17 28.24
N GLU A 113 0.21 4.13 28.72
CA GLU A 113 1.68 3.96 28.69
C GLU A 113 2.26 4.02 27.27
N SER A 114 1.46 3.65 26.25
CA SER A 114 1.88 3.76 24.84
C SER A 114 1.76 5.17 24.25
N LEU A 115 1.21 6.14 25.00
CA LEU A 115 1.10 7.53 24.57
C LEU A 115 2.45 8.23 24.70
N LEU A 116 2.90 8.89 23.64
CA LEU A 116 4.13 9.71 23.64
C LEU A 116 3.97 11.07 24.37
N VAL A 117 2.96 11.22 25.23
CA VAL A 117 2.58 12.48 25.90
C VAL A 117 2.10 12.18 27.31
N ASP A 118 2.88 12.60 28.31
CA ASP A 118 2.53 12.51 29.72
C ASP A 118 1.43 13.55 30.06
N PHE A 119 0.16 13.16 29.94
CA PHE A 119 -0.96 14.07 30.20
C PHE A 119 -0.99 14.57 31.65
N ASP A 120 -0.53 13.78 32.63
CA ASP A 120 -0.46 14.18 34.04
C ASP A 120 0.56 15.30 34.29
N GLN A 121 1.74 15.24 33.64
CA GLN A 121 2.73 16.31 33.72
C GLN A 121 2.22 17.55 32.99
N LYS A 122 1.58 17.37 31.83
CA LYS A 122 1.02 18.49 31.05
C LYS A 122 -0.17 19.18 31.77
N ALA A 123 -0.95 18.46 32.58
CA ALA A 123 -2.01 19.05 33.40
C ALA A 123 -1.49 20.03 34.48
N MET A 124 -0.19 19.98 34.80
CA MET A 124 0.47 20.91 35.73
C MET A 124 0.96 22.20 35.04
N ASP A 125 0.92 22.31 33.72
CA ASP A 125 1.13 23.57 32.99
C ASP A 125 -0.11 24.48 33.12
N HIS A 126 -0.31 25.04 34.32
CA HIS A 126 -1.45 25.87 34.74
C HIS A 126 -1.59 27.23 34.01
N TYR A 127 -1.11 27.35 32.76
CA TYR A 127 -1.20 28.54 31.91
C TYR A 127 -2.23 28.40 30.78
N GLU A 128 -2.70 27.20 30.46
CA GLU A 128 -3.94 27.03 29.69
C GLU A 128 -5.12 27.32 30.62
N SER A 129 -5.66 28.54 30.57
CA SER A 129 -6.73 29.02 31.44
C SER A 129 -7.98 28.14 31.33
N ASP A 130 -8.52 27.71 32.47
CA ASP A 130 -9.82 27.02 32.63
C ASP A 130 -11.00 28.03 32.45
N SER A 131 -10.87 28.85 31.41
CA SER A 131 -11.74 29.98 31.06
C SER A 131 -11.85 30.14 29.54
N ASP A 132 -11.82 29.02 28.81
CA ASP A 132 -12.59 28.98 27.57
C ASP A 132 -14.06 29.05 28.02
N ASP A 133 -14.69 30.22 27.83
CA ASP A 133 -15.94 30.67 28.48
C ASP A 133 -17.19 29.97 27.89
N VAL A 134 -17.01 28.69 27.55
CA VAL A 134 -18.01 27.75 27.04
C VAL A 134 -18.72 27.16 28.25
N ASP A 135 -19.84 27.77 28.63
CA ASP A 135 -20.71 27.29 29.70
C ASP A 135 -21.15 25.82 29.44
N GLU A 136 -20.45 24.87 30.08
CA GLU A 136 -20.74 23.44 29.95
C GLU A 136 -22.15 23.10 30.45
N SER A 137 -22.80 23.96 31.26
CA SER A 137 -24.19 23.77 31.70
C SER A 137 -25.23 24.08 30.61
N LEU A 138 -24.87 24.85 29.57
CA LEU A 138 -25.69 24.99 28.36
C LEU A 138 -25.60 23.76 27.44
N THR A 139 -24.50 23.02 27.53
CA THR A 139 -24.27 21.82 26.73
C THR A 139 -24.83 20.60 27.45
N VAL A 140 -26.12 20.33 27.27
CA VAL A 140 -26.76 19.09 27.75
C VAL A 140 -25.90 17.89 27.32
N PRO A 141 -25.42 17.04 28.25
CA PRO A 141 -24.64 15.86 27.91
C PRO A 141 -25.43 14.93 26.99
N LYS A 142 -25.16 15.02 25.69
CA LYS A 142 -25.74 14.11 24.71
C LYS A 142 -24.96 12.79 24.80
N PRO A 143 -25.60 11.65 25.07
CA PRO A 143 -24.91 10.37 25.01
C PRO A 143 -24.32 10.18 23.61
N THR A 144 -23.03 9.88 23.54
CA THR A 144 -22.35 9.60 22.27
C THR A 144 -22.61 8.15 21.86
N GLU A 145 -22.48 7.82 20.57
CA GLU A 145 -22.63 6.43 20.11
C GLU A 145 -21.51 5.53 20.69
N ASP A 146 -20.39 6.11 21.09
CA ASP A 146 -19.27 5.41 21.73
C ASP A 146 -19.47 5.19 23.23
N ASP A 147 -20.40 5.91 23.85
CA ASP A 147 -20.79 5.69 25.26
C ASP A 147 -21.44 4.31 25.47
N GLU A 148 -21.97 3.69 24.41
CA GLU A 148 -22.54 2.33 24.47
C GLU A 148 -21.48 1.24 24.72
N GLY A 149 -20.20 1.56 24.45
CA GLY A 149 -19.05 0.68 24.69
C GLY A 149 -18.31 0.93 26.01
N ASP A 150 -18.66 1.97 26.78
CA ASP A 150 -17.95 2.37 27.99
C ASP A 150 -18.55 1.72 29.25
N PRO A 151 -17.87 0.76 29.90
CA PRO A 151 -18.44 0.04 31.03
C PRO A 151 -18.65 0.95 32.24
N ILE A 152 -19.77 0.76 32.93
CA ILE A 152 -20.00 1.37 34.24
C ILE A 152 -19.22 0.56 35.28
N VAL A 153 -18.35 1.23 36.02
CA VAL A 153 -17.43 0.67 37.01
C VAL A 153 -17.71 1.31 38.38
N GLU A 154 -17.54 0.52 39.44
CA GLU A 154 -17.57 1.02 40.82
C GLU A 154 -16.16 1.49 41.20
N TYR A 155 -16.03 2.72 41.69
CA TYR A 155 -14.76 3.32 42.07
C TYR A 155 -14.87 4.00 43.43
N GLU A 156 -13.75 4.14 44.14
CA GLU A 156 -13.70 4.87 45.39
C GLU A 156 -13.36 6.35 45.14
N ASP A 157 -14.29 7.21 45.55
CA ASP A 157 -14.13 8.67 45.63
C ASP A 157 -13.06 9.05 46.66
N GLU A 158 -12.43 10.22 46.53
CA GLU A 158 -11.35 10.73 47.41
C GLU A 158 -11.72 10.78 48.90
N PHE A 159 -13.02 10.68 49.19
CA PHE A 159 -13.61 10.66 50.53
C PHE A 159 -13.92 9.23 51.04
N GLY A 160 -13.38 8.18 50.41
CA GLY A 160 -13.63 6.78 50.77
C GLY A 160 -15.08 6.35 50.51
N ARG A 161 -15.70 6.86 49.43
CA ARG A 161 -17.10 6.56 49.08
C ARG A 161 -17.15 5.79 47.77
N VAL A 162 -17.72 4.58 47.78
CA VAL A 162 -18.00 3.85 46.53
C VAL A 162 -19.02 4.65 45.70
N ARG A 163 -18.67 4.91 44.45
CA ARG A 163 -19.50 5.59 43.44
C ARG A 163 -19.51 4.77 42.16
N THR A 164 -20.63 4.79 41.45
CA THR A 164 -20.72 4.24 40.10
C THR A 164 -20.46 5.35 39.07
N GLY A 165 -19.63 5.04 38.06
CA GLY A 165 -19.30 5.95 36.97
C GLY A 165 -18.91 5.19 35.71
N ARG A 166 -18.96 5.83 34.55
CA ARG A 166 -18.41 5.25 33.31
C ARG A 166 -16.89 5.28 33.34
N LYS A 167 -16.22 4.21 32.86
CA LYS A 167 -14.76 4.10 32.95
C LYS A 167 -14.04 5.31 32.37
N SER A 168 -14.48 5.84 31.22
CA SER A 168 -13.84 7.02 30.59
C SER A 168 -14.02 8.34 31.33
N GLU A 169 -14.97 8.42 32.28
CA GLU A 169 -15.29 9.63 33.04
C GLU A 169 -14.61 9.66 34.42
N ILE A 170 -14.15 8.50 34.93
CA ILE A 170 -13.46 8.36 36.21
C ILE A 170 -12.04 8.99 36.13
N PRO A 171 -11.63 9.82 37.11
CA PRO A 171 -10.26 10.33 37.21
C PRO A 171 -9.23 9.22 37.32
N ARG A 172 -8.09 9.34 36.63
CA ARG A 172 -7.13 8.21 36.48
C ARG A 172 -6.62 7.67 37.82
N HIS A 173 -6.42 8.54 38.82
CA HIS A 173 -5.97 8.17 40.17
C HIS A 173 -7.01 7.45 41.04
N LEU A 174 -8.27 7.38 40.59
CA LEU A 174 -9.37 6.71 41.29
C LEU A 174 -9.83 5.42 40.60
N LEU A 175 -9.28 5.09 39.43
CA LEU A 175 -9.36 3.71 38.94
C LEU A 175 -8.46 2.84 39.81
N GLN A 176 -8.98 1.67 40.19
CA GLN A 176 -8.17 0.63 40.81
C GLN A 176 -7.06 0.25 39.83
N GLN A 177 -5.82 0.59 40.19
CA GLN A 177 -4.66 0.01 39.53
C GLN A 177 -4.67 -1.47 39.87
N ASN A 178 -4.71 -2.32 38.85
CA ASN A 178 -4.44 -3.73 39.06
C ASN A 178 -2.96 -3.82 39.46
N GLU A 179 -2.68 -4.04 40.75
CA GLU A 179 -1.35 -4.36 41.29
C GLU A 179 -0.94 -5.80 40.88
N GLU A 180 -0.97 -6.06 39.56
CA GLU A 180 -0.46 -7.26 38.89
C GLU A 180 1.00 -7.07 38.43
N GLY A 181 1.64 -5.96 38.84
CA GLY A 181 3.09 -5.91 38.96
C GLY A 181 3.54 -6.84 40.10
N PRO A 182 4.65 -7.59 39.96
CA PRO A 182 5.18 -8.35 41.07
C PRO A 182 5.55 -7.39 42.21
N PRO A 183 5.35 -7.75 43.49
CA PRO A 183 5.76 -6.90 44.60
C PRO A 183 7.26 -6.65 44.50
N GLU A 184 7.68 -5.38 44.58
CA GLU A 184 9.10 -5.04 44.66
C GLU A 184 9.70 -5.79 45.86
N GLY A 185 10.75 -6.58 45.59
CA GLY A 185 11.34 -7.45 46.60
C GLY A 185 11.88 -6.66 47.79
N GLU A 186 11.87 -7.27 48.97
CA GLU A 186 12.41 -6.69 50.21
C GLU A 186 13.96 -6.60 50.17
N GLU A 187 14.51 -5.78 49.29
CA GLU A 187 15.94 -5.44 49.24
C GLU A 187 16.24 -4.37 50.31
N ASP A 188 16.94 -4.79 51.38
CA ASP A 188 17.28 -3.95 52.54
C ASP A 188 18.04 -2.67 52.12
N PRO A 189 17.44 -1.46 52.25
CA PRO A 189 18.03 -0.22 51.74
C PRO A 189 19.36 0.19 52.41
N TYR A 190 19.79 -0.48 53.47
CA TYR A 190 20.95 -0.09 54.26
C TYR A 190 22.24 -0.87 53.98
N VAL A 191 22.23 -1.89 53.12
CA VAL A 191 23.35 -2.86 52.99
C VAL A 191 24.03 -2.84 51.61
N LEU A 192 24.65 -1.70 51.27
CA LEU A 192 25.49 -1.59 50.06
C LEU A 192 26.86 -2.29 50.25
N TYR A 193 26.89 -3.62 50.15
CA TYR A 193 28.15 -4.35 49.96
C TYR A 193 28.69 -4.08 48.55
N ASN A 194 29.80 -3.37 48.46
CA ASN A 194 30.51 -3.12 47.19
C ASN A 194 31.84 -3.89 47.16
N PRO A 195 31.90 -5.08 46.54
CA PRO A 195 33.14 -5.85 46.46
C PRO A 195 34.15 -5.15 45.55
N VAL A 196 35.40 -5.02 46.01
CA VAL A 196 36.48 -4.51 45.16
C VAL A 196 36.64 -5.45 43.96
N ASN A 197 36.45 -4.90 42.76
CA ASN A 197 36.38 -5.57 41.44
C ASN A 197 35.01 -6.15 41.01
N HIS A 198 33.91 -5.92 41.72
CA HIS A 198 32.57 -6.21 41.18
C HIS A 198 32.14 -5.09 40.22
N PHE A 199 32.29 -5.34 38.92
CA PHE A 199 31.50 -4.64 37.91
C PHE A 199 30.14 -5.35 37.81
N PRO A 200 29.01 -4.68 38.06
CA PRO A 200 27.69 -5.26 37.87
C PRO A 200 27.41 -5.36 36.35
N VAL A 201 27.86 -6.45 35.75
CA VAL A 201 27.35 -6.91 34.46
C VAL A 201 25.93 -7.40 34.71
N TYR A 202 24.95 -6.82 34.02
CA TYR A 202 23.57 -7.22 34.19
C TYR A 202 23.32 -8.58 33.52
N GLU A 203 23.36 -9.64 34.32
CA GLU A 203 22.88 -10.98 33.95
C GLU A 203 21.38 -11.05 34.32
N PRO A 204 20.45 -11.11 33.33
CA PRO A 204 19.03 -11.24 33.63
C PRO A 204 18.74 -12.62 34.24
N THR A 205 17.85 -12.69 35.22
CA THR A 205 17.38 -13.96 35.79
C THR A 205 16.65 -14.80 34.74
N GLU A 206 16.74 -16.13 34.85
CA GLU A 206 16.10 -17.06 33.90
C GLU A 206 14.60 -16.80 33.77
N ASP A 207 13.90 -16.52 34.88
CA ASP A 207 12.49 -16.13 34.89
C ASP A 207 12.19 -14.87 34.07
N ARG A 208 13.11 -13.89 34.08
CA ARG A 208 12.97 -12.64 33.33
C ARG A 208 13.31 -12.81 31.86
N VAL A 209 14.28 -13.66 31.52
CA VAL A 209 14.52 -14.07 30.13
C VAL A 209 13.27 -14.76 29.59
N ALA A 210 12.71 -15.73 30.33
CA ALA A 210 11.49 -16.44 29.96
C ALA A 210 10.26 -15.51 29.85
N ALA A 211 10.13 -14.51 30.73
CA ALA A 211 9.06 -13.51 30.64
C ALA A 211 9.19 -12.64 29.38
N ILE A 212 10.41 -12.21 29.03
CA ILE A 212 10.68 -11.46 27.80
C ILE A 212 10.43 -12.35 26.57
N GLU A 213 10.93 -13.59 26.56
CA GLU A 213 10.69 -14.53 25.46
C GLU A 213 9.20 -14.85 25.27
N ALA A 214 8.41 -14.88 26.35
CA ALA A 214 6.96 -15.03 26.29
C ALA A 214 6.24 -13.78 25.77
N GLU A 215 6.64 -12.57 26.21
CA GLU A 215 6.05 -11.30 25.74
C GLU A 215 6.33 -11.04 24.24
N TYR A 216 7.55 -11.34 23.80
CA TYR A 216 8.00 -11.18 22.42
C TYR A 216 7.75 -12.43 21.54
N ALA A 217 7.11 -13.47 22.08
CA ALA A 217 6.69 -14.63 21.30
C ALA A 217 5.71 -14.21 20.18
N GLU A 218 5.79 -14.86 19.02
CA GLU A 218 4.94 -14.56 17.85
C GLU A 218 3.43 -14.69 18.15
N GLU A 219 3.07 -15.46 19.17
CA GLU A 219 1.70 -15.65 19.67
C GLU A 219 1.14 -14.41 20.38
N ASN A 220 1.98 -13.67 21.13
CA ASN A 220 1.60 -12.47 21.89
C ASN A 220 1.88 -11.17 21.12
N SER A 221 2.95 -11.15 20.32
CA SER A 221 3.40 -10.00 19.54
C SER A 221 3.41 -10.30 18.03
N PRO A 222 2.24 -10.55 17.38
CA PRO A 222 2.18 -10.94 15.98
C PRO A 222 2.69 -9.81 15.06
N LEU A 223 3.77 -10.08 14.32
CA LEU A 223 4.53 -9.14 13.49
C LEU A 223 3.68 -8.30 12.51
N ASN A 224 2.52 -8.84 12.10
CA ASN A 224 1.54 -8.19 11.22
C ASN A 224 0.92 -6.90 11.83
N VAL A 225 1.01 -6.68 13.15
CA VAL A 225 0.44 -5.50 13.83
C VAL A 225 1.19 -4.22 13.47
N HIS A 226 2.51 -4.29 13.27
CA HIS A 226 3.36 -3.11 13.06
C HIS A 226 3.67 -2.80 11.59
N TYR A 227 3.48 -3.76 10.68
CA TYR A 227 3.76 -3.57 9.26
C TYR A 227 2.72 -4.25 8.36
N ASP A 228 1.85 -3.42 7.75
CA ASP A 228 0.92 -3.86 6.70
C ASP A 228 1.46 -3.50 5.31
N ALA A 229 1.88 -4.53 4.56
CA ALA A 229 2.31 -4.44 3.19
C ALA A 229 1.29 -3.78 2.25
N ALA A 230 -0.02 -3.92 2.48
CA ALA A 230 -1.06 -3.34 1.62
C ALA A 230 -1.27 -1.83 1.85
N ARG A 231 -0.88 -1.32 3.02
CA ARG A 231 -1.10 0.08 3.44
C ARG A 231 0.18 0.92 3.50
N GLU A 232 1.34 0.28 3.42
CA GLU A 232 2.64 0.95 3.33
C GLU A 232 2.75 1.80 2.05
N VAL A 233 3.14 3.07 2.22
CA VAL A 233 3.27 4.10 1.16
C VAL A 233 4.74 4.28 0.71
N ARG A 234 5.71 3.83 1.52
CA ARG A 234 7.15 3.86 1.17
C ARG A 234 7.43 3.02 -0.07
N ALA A 235 8.37 3.50 -0.90
CA ALA A 235 8.83 2.79 -2.09
C ALA A 235 9.46 1.44 -1.71
N LYS A 236 8.97 0.36 -2.32
CA LYS A 236 9.39 -1.01 -2.02
C LYS A 236 10.54 -1.43 -2.95
N GLY A 237 11.52 -2.15 -2.41
CA GLY A 237 12.68 -2.61 -3.18
C GLY A 237 12.33 -3.69 -4.20
N ALA A 238 13.20 -3.90 -5.19
CA ALA A 238 12.98 -4.86 -6.28
C ALA A 238 12.88 -6.35 -5.83
N GLY A 239 13.33 -6.67 -4.61
CA GLY A 239 13.18 -7.98 -3.97
C GLY A 239 12.01 -8.07 -2.96
N PHE A 240 11.07 -7.13 -2.97
CA PHE A 240 9.92 -7.15 -2.06
C PHE A 240 8.86 -8.15 -2.52
N TYR A 241 8.42 -9.02 -1.60
CA TYR A 241 7.30 -9.94 -1.79
C TYR A 241 6.17 -9.60 -0.81
N GLN A 242 4.93 -9.59 -1.30
CA GLN A 242 3.73 -9.48 -0.45
C GLN A 242 3.17 -10.89 -0.23
N PHE A 243 3.35 -11.39 0.99
CA PHE A 243 2.75 -12.65 1.43
C PHE A 243 1.29 -12.47 1.85
N SER A 244 0.58 -13.58 1.98
CA SER A 244 -0.76 -13.64 2.55
C SER A 244 -0.78 -13.20 4.02
N ALA A 245 -1.93 -12.68 4.47
CA ALA A 245 -2.19 -12.44 5.89
C ALA A 245 -2.62 -13.71 6.64
N ASP A 246 -3.17 -14.70 5.93
CA ASP A 246 -3.47 -16.02 6.48
C ASP A 246 -2.19 -16.84 6.67
N GLU A 247 -2.06 -17.48 7.84
CA GLU A 247 -0.84 -18.17 8.25
C GLU A 247 -0.49 -19.38 7.39
N GLU A 248 -1.47 -20.20 7.02
CA GLU A 248 -1.21 -21.40 6.23
C GLU A 248 -0.70 -21.03 4.84
N THR A 249 -1.37 -20.09 4.17
CA THR A 249 -0.94 -19.62 2.85
C THR A 249 0.37 -18.83 2.93
N ARG A 250 0.62 -18.05 3.99
CA ARG A 250 1.92 -17.39 4.25
C ARG A 250 3.05 -18.41 4.40
N ARG A 251 2.87 -19.47 5.20
CA ARG A 251 3.87 -20.54 5.39
C ARG A 251 4.19 -21.23 4.07
N ARG A 252 3.17 -21.63 3.29
CA ARG A 252 3.36 -22.26 1.96
C ARG A 252 4.14 -21.34 1.00
N GLN A 253 3.81 -20.06 0.92
CA GLN A 253 4.52 -19.10 0.08
C GLN A 253 5.98 -18.87 0.53
N MET A 254 6.26 -18.91 1.83
CA MET A 254 7.62 -18.85 2.38
C MET A 254 8.43 -20.10 2.05
N ASP A 255 7.82 -21.29 2.07
CA ASP A 255 8.47 -22.55 1.72
C ASP A 255 8.70 -22.66 0.20
N GLU A 256 7.76 -22.20 -0.63
CA GLU A 256 7.93 -22.05 -2.09
C GLU A 256 9.11 -21.09 -2.42
N LEU A 257 9.20 -19.96 -1.72
CA LEU A 257 10.30 -19.00 -1.88
C LEU A 257 11.64 -19.57 -1.40
N ARG A 258 11.66 -20.40 -0.34
CA ARG A 258 12.85 -21.14 0.09
C ARG A 258 13.29 -22.18 -0.95
N ALA A 259 12.36 -22.94 -1.51
CA ALA A 259 12.65 -23.92 -2.55
C ALA A 259 13.23 -23.26 -3.82
N ALA A 260 12.61 -22.16 -4.29
CA ALA A 260 13.12 -21.37 -5.41
C ALA A 260 14.52 -20.81 -5.13
N ARG A 261 14.79 -20.37 -3.88
CA ARG A 261 16.13 -19.94 -3.46
C ARG A 261 17.14 -21.09 -3.57
N GLU A 262 16.84 -22.27 -3.01
CA GLU A 262 17.71 -23.45 -3.11
C GLU A 262 18.00 -23.85 -4.57
N GLU A 263 17.02 -23.76 -5.47
CA GLU A 263 17.22 -23.99 -6.90
C GLU A 263 18.16 -22.95 -7.55
N THR A 264 18.05 -21.67 -7.16
CA THR A 264 18.99 -20.63 -7.64
C THR A 264 20.39 -20.78 -7.07
N GLU A 265 20.54 -21.20 -5.81
CA GLU A 265 21.86 -21.45 -5.19
C GLU A 265 22.53 -22.67 -5.82
N ARG A 266 21.78 -23.76 -6.07
CA ARG A 266 22.30 -24.96 -6.77
C ARG A 266 22.71 -24.62 -8.20
N THR A 267 21.88 -23.90 -8.97
CA THR A 267 22.23 -23.55 -10.36
C THR A 267 23.38 -22.53 -10.44
N ARG A 268 23.54 -21.61 -9.47
CA ARG A 268 24.74 -20.77 -9.32
C ARG A 268 26.00 -21.62 -9.12
N GLN A 269 25.95 -22.59 -8.20
CA GLN A 269 27.06 -23.53 -7.94
C GLN A 269 27.41 -24.38 -9.17
N GLU A 270 26.42 -24.93 -9.89
CA GLU A 270 26.63 -25.72 -11.12
C GLU A 270 27.26 -24.90 -12.27
N VAL A 271 26.90 -23.61 -12.38
CA VAL A 271 27.44 -22.68 -13.39
C VAL A 271 28.83 -22.15 -12.99
N GLY A 272 29.25 -22.35 -11.74
CA GLY A 272 30.51 -21.81 -11.20
C GLY A 272 30.43 -20.33 -10.79
N ALA A 273 29.23 -19.77 -10.72
CA ALA A 273 28.97 -18.43 -10.21
C ALA A 273 28.89 -18.50 -8.68
N ALA A 274 30.05 -18.59 -8.02
CA ALA A 274 30.12 -18.57 -6.56
C ALA A 274 29.64 -17.22 -6.01
N ASP A 275 28.75 -17.25 -5.02
CA ASP A 275 28.31 -16.05 -4.30
C ASP A 275 29.47 -15.50 -3.46
N ALA A 276 30.14 -14.47 -3.97
CA ALA A 276 31.24 -13.82 -3.27
C ALA A 276 30.76 -13.23 -1.93
N SER A 277 31.45 -13.56 -0.84
CA SER A 277 31.11 -13.02 0.47
C SER A 277 31.35 -11.50 0.48
N PRO A 278 30.48 -10.66 1.09
CA PRO A 278 30.56 -9.21 0.98
C PRO A 278 31.93 -8.62 1.40
N GLY A 279 32.79 -8.36 0.41
CA GLY A 279 34.18 -7.91 0.59
C GLY A 279 35.20 -8.64 -0.30
N GLU A 280 34.88 -9.84 -0.81
CA GLU A 280 35.69 -10.50 -1.84
C GLU A 280 35.41 -9.91 -3.24
N VAL A 281 36.44 -9.95 -4.11
CA VAL A 281 36.35 -9.37 -5.46
C VAL A 281 35.55 -10.31 -6.37
N GLU A 282 34.33 -9.91 -6.71
CA GLU A 282 33.44 -10.63 -7.62
C GLU A 282 34.11 -10.86 -8.99
N GLY A 283 34.30 -12.13 -9.36
CA GLY A 283 34.99 -12.51 -10.59
C GLY A 283 34.91 -14.00 -10.86
N MET A 284 34.92 -14.36 -12.15
CA MET A 284 34.90 -15.75 -12.61
C MET A 284 36.22 -16.43 -12.24
N HIS A 285 36.26 -17.11 -11.10
CA HIS A 285 37.49 -17.68 -10.56
C HIS A 285 37.87 -18.95 -11.35
N ASP A 286 38.77 -18.82 -12.32
CA ASP A 286 39.39 -19.96 -13.00
C ASP A 286 40.03 -20.89 -11.94
N VAL A 287 39.49 -22.10 -11.77
CA VAL A 287 39.97 -23.09 -10.80
C VAL A 287 41.23 -23.78 -11.35
N ALA A 288 42.30 -23.00 -11.44
CA ALA A 288 43.65 -23.41 -11.82
C ALA A 288 44.51 -23.71 -10.58
N GLY A 289 43.92 -24.27 -9.52
CA GLY A 289 44.52 -24.28 -8.17
C GLY A 289 44.22 -25.48 -7.26
N SER A 290 43.46 -26.48 -7.69
CA SER A 290 43.23 -27.71 -6.91
C SER A 290 43.36 -28.97 -7.77
N GLY A 291 43.95 -30.01 -7.17
CA GLY A 291 44.16 -31.30 -7.82
C GLY A 291 43.09 -32.32 -7.40
N LYS A 292 42.90 -33.33 -8.27
CA LYS A 292 42.03 -34.51 -8.15
C LYS A 292 40.52 -34.31 -8.37
N ASP A 293 40.01 -35.18 -9.26
CA ASP A 293 38.76 -35.92 -9.13
C ASP A 293 37.43 -35.13 -9.13
N GLY A 294 37.30 -34.17 -10.08
CA GLY A 294 36.04 -33.49 -10.42
C GLY A 294 35.75 -33.48 -11.92
N ALA A 295 35.26 -34.58 -12.49
CA ALA A 295 35.02 -34.73 -13.93
C ALA A 295 33.68 -34.12 -14.40
N VAL A 296 33.47 -32.82 -14.16
CA VAL A 296 32.24 -32.10 -14.55
C VAL A 296 32.10 -32.07 -16.08
N GLY A 297 30.87 -32.32 -16.56
CA GLY A 297 30.60 -32.73 -17.93
C GLY A 297 30.83 -31.66 -19.00
N ARG A 298 32.00 -31.68 -19.66
CA ARG A 298 32.17 -31.02 -20.96
C ARG A 298 31.13 -31.58 -21.94
N SER A 299 30.25 -30.73 -22.45
CA SER A 299 29.19 -31.17 -23.35
C SER A 299 29.76 -31.91 -24.57
N ARG A 300 29.04 -32.93 -25.07
CA ARG A 300 29.50 -33.78 -26.21
C ARG A 300 29.89 -32.96 -27.45
N ALA A 301 29.30 -31.79 -27.64
CA ALA A 301 29.68 -30.84 -28.69
C ALA A 301 31.06 -30.21 -28.47
N MET A 302 31.37 -29.79 -27.23
CA MET A 302 32.69 -29.24 -26.86
C MET A 302 33.79 -30.31 -26.91
N GLU A 303 33.49 -31.54 -26.50
CA GLU A 303 34.42 -32.67 -26.63
C GLU A 303 34.74 -32.98 -28.10
N LYS A 304 33.71 -33.05 -28.96
CA LYS A 304 33.89 -33.21 -30.41
C LYS A 304 34.74 -32.08 -31.02
N ARG A 305 34.45 -30.82 -30.67
CA ARG A 305 35.20 -29.64 -31.14
C ARG A 305 36.65 -29.64 -30.67
N LYS A 306 36.93 -30.09 -29.44
CA LYS A 306 38.29 -30.26 -28.91
C LYS A 306 39.05 -31.32 -29.71
N ARG A 307 38.44 -32.49 -29.93
CA ARG A 307 39.04 -33.59 -30.70
C ARG A 307 39.36 -33.18 -32.15
N GLU A 308 38.45 -32.47 -32.81
CA GLU A 308 38.66 -31.95 -34.16
C GLU A 308 39.83 -30.94 -34.22
N LEU A 309 39.98 -30.08 -33.20
CA LEU A 309 41.12 -29.17 -33.07
C LEU A 309 42.44 -29.89 -32.82
N GLU A 310 42.44 -30.98 -32.04
CA GLU A 310 43.63 -31.81 -31.78
C GLU A 310 44.04 -32.60 -33.04
N GLU A 311 43.08 -33.18 -33.76
CA GLU A 311 43.30 -33.84 -35.06
C GLU A 311 43.81 -32.83 -36.11
N ARG A 312 43.28 -31.60 -36.14
CA ARG A 312 43.78 -30.50 -36.99
C ARG A 312 45.20 -30.06 -36.61
N ARG A 313 45.53 -29.94 -35.33
CA ARG A 313 46.91 -29.66 -34.86
C ARG A 313 47.86 -30.78 -35.28
N LYS A 314 47.49 -32.05 -35.04
CA LYS A 314 48.28 -33.22 -35.44
C LYS A 314 48.51 -33.28 -36.96
N MET A 315 47.53 -32.90 -37.78
CA MET A 315 47.70 -32.73 -39.22
C MET A 315 48.64 -31.58 -39.60
N LEU A 316 48.59 -30.44 -38.90
CA LEU A 316 49.52 -29.32 -39.14
C LEU A 316 50.95 -29.66 -38.74
N ASP A 317 51.17 -30.36 -37.63
CA ASP A 317 52.50 -30.76 -37.19
C ASP A 317 53.07 -31.93 -38.02
N ALA A 318 52.22 -32.83 -38.52
CA ALA A 318 52.61 -33.80 -39.55
C ALA A 318 53.02 -33.10 -40.86
N LYS A 319 52.30 -32.07 -41.30
CA LYS A 319 52.68 -31.24 -42.46
C LYS A 319 54.00 -30.50 -42.21
N ARG A 320 54.19 -29.88 -41.03
CA ARG A 320 55.46 -29.22 -40.64
C ARG A 320 56.62 -30.20 -40.66
N ARG A 321 56.48 -31.38 -40.04
CA ARG A 321 57.51 -32.44 -40.07
C ARG A 321 57.82 -32.90 -41.49
N LYS A 322 56.81 -33.03 -42.37
CA LYS A 322 57.01 -33.38 -43.78
C LYS A 322 57.71 -32.27 -44.58
N VAL A 323 57.44 -30.99 -44.28
CA VAL A 323 58.13 -29.84 -44.90
C VAL A 323 59.59 -29.76 -44.42
N VAL A 324 59.84 -29.90 -43.11
CA VAL A 324 61.21 -29.95 -42.55
C VAL A 324 62.00 -31.14 -43.12
N SER A 325 61.35 -32.29 -43.35
CA SER A 325 61.94 -33.44 -44.02
C SER A 325 62.18 -33.27 -45.53
N ALA A 326 61.72 -32.17 -46.14
CA ALA A 326 61.79 -31.92 -47.58
C ALA A 326 62.54 -30.62 -47.95
N GLY A 327 63.00 -29.84 -46.97
CA GLY A 327 63.67 -28.56 -47.17
C GLY A 327 64.94 -28.43 -46.32
N GLY A 328 66.06 -28.89 -46.86
CA GLY A 328 67.38 -28.77 -46.23
C GLY A 328 68.37 -28.00 -47.10
N ALA A 329 68.34 -26.67 -47.05
CA ALA A 329 69.43 -25.77 -47.47
C ALA A 329 69.18 -24.32 -47.00
N ASP A 330 69.93 -23.93 -45.96
CA ASP A 330 70.65 -22.66 -45.75
C ASP A 330 70.26 -21.38 -46.56
N GLN A 331 70.00 -20.26 -45.85
CA GLN A 331 70.90 -19.07 -45.86
C GLN A 331 70.41 -17.92 -44.92
N LYS A 332 71.30 -16.93 -44.70
CA LYS A 332 71.11 -15.73 -43.86
C LYS A 332 70.97 -14.45 -44.69
N THR A 333 70.16 -13.49 -44.23
CA THR A 333 70.38 -12.01 -44.22
C THR A 333 69.23 -11.37 -43.40
N GLU A 334 69.50 -10.60 -42.34
CA GLU A 334 69.74 -9.14 -42.28
C GLU A 334 68.49 -8.23 -42.47
N GLY A 335 68.35 -7.22 -41.60
CA GLY A 335 67.40 -6.08 -41.69
C GLY A 335 68.03 -4.86 -42.40
N PRO A 336 67.65 -3.58 -42.15
CA PRO A 336 66.86 -3.01 -41.04
C PRO A 336 65.37 -2.74 -41.46
N VAL A 337 64.58 -1.70 -41.13
CA VAL A 337 64.72 -0.36 -40.48
C VAL A 337 63.42 0.03 -39.72
N VAL A 338 63.48 1.04 -38.86
CA VAL A 338 62.36 1.63 -38.08
C VAL A 338 61.86 2.94 -38.72
N ALA A 339 60.53 3.18 -38.68
CA ALA A 339 59.91 4.51 -38.88
C ALA A 339 58.55 4.59 -38.13
N GLU A 340 58.13 5.81 -37.76
CA GLU A 340 57.09 6.06 -36.74
C GLU A 340 55.62 6.13 -37.21
N ALA A 341 54.74 6.07 -36.19
CA ALA A 341 53.39 6.63 -36.10
C ALA A 341 53.21 8.03 -36.74
N LYS A 342 52.03 8.59 -37.04
CA LYS A 342 50.62 8.50 -36.54
C LYS A 342 49.71 9.22 -37.58
N PRO A 343 48.37 9.41 -37.41
CA PRO A 343 47.40 8.79 -36.51
C PRO A 343 46.20 8.16 -37.28
N GLU A 344 45.19 7.68 -36.54
CA GLU A 344 43.99 7.03 -37.07
C GLU A 344 42.96 8.01 -37.68
N LYS A 345 42.08 7.47 -38.54
CA LYS A 345 40.75 8.06 -38.79
C LYS A 345 39.69 7.10 -38.23
N SER A 346 38.90 7.58 -37.29
CA SER A 346 37.81 6.84 -36.68
C SER A 346 36.72 6.52 -37.71
N GLN A 347 36.45 5.23 -37.92
CA GLN A 347 35.17 4.81 -38.47
C GLN A 347 34.14 4.87 -37.34
N VAL A 348 33.19 5.80 -37.44
CA VAL A 348 32.06 5.88 -36.51
C VAL A 348 31.27 4.58 -36.62
N GLY A 349 31.04 3.91 -35.50
CA GLY A 349 30.32 2.65 -35.46
C GLY A 349 28.88 2.82 -35.98
N SER A 350 28.46 1.91 -36.87
CA SER A 350 27.05 1.75 -37.21
C SER A 350 26.32 1.18 -35.99
N ASP A 351 25.50 2.00 -35.33
CA ASP A 351 24.72 1.58 -34.17
C ASP A 351 23.77 0.41 -34.54
N PRO A 352 23.88 -0.77 -33.88
CA PRO A 352 23.02 -1.91 -34.17
C PRO A 352 21.53 -1.66 -33.87
N PHE A 353 21.18 -0.69 -33.02
CA PHE A 353 19.79 -0.33 -32.75
C PHE A 353 19.12 0.40 -33.92
N ALA A 354 19.85 1.26 -34.64
CA ALA A 354 19.31 2.00 -35.78
C ALA A 354 18.80 1.07 -36.90
N THR A 355 19.42 -0.10 -37.07
CA THR A 355 18.96 -1.14 -38.01
C THR A 355 17.67 -1.85 -37.60
N LEU A 356 17.29 -1.85 -36.32
CA LEU A 356 16.04 -2.46 -35.83
C LEU A 356 14.86 -1.47 -35.90
N GLU A 357 15.08 -0.20 -35.59
CA GLU A 357 14.06 0.85 -35.71
C GLU A 357 13.61 1.04 -37.18
N ALA A 358 14.54 0.92 -38.13
CA ALA A 358 14.27 0.91 -39.56
C ALA A 358 13.42 -0.29 -40.03
N GLN A 359 13.42 -1.41 -39.31
CA GLN A 359 12.55 -2.56 -39.62
C GLN A 359 11.14 -2.39 -39.07
N GLN A 360 10.99 -1.94 -37.82
CA GLN A 360 9.68 -1.78 -37.16
C GLN A 360 8.81 -0.69 -37.82
N SER A 361 9.42 0.40 -38.27
CA SER A 361 8.73 1.56 -38.87
C SER A 361 8.01 1.28 -40.21
N THR A 362 8.20 0.11 -40.83
CA THR A 362 7.56 -0.25 -42.11
C THR A 362 6.14 -0.82 -41.98
N GLN A 363 5.66 -1.18 -40.78
CA GLN A 363 4.37 -1.86 -40.59
C GLN A 363 3.15 -0.97 -40.31
N SER A 364 3.12 0.30 -40.75
CA SER A 364 1.83 1.01 -40.89
C SER A 364 1.77 2.05 -42.02
N LYS A 365 1.25 1.63 -43.19
CA LYS A 365 0.42 2.43 -44.12
C LYS A 365 0.05 1.62 -45.37
N ASN A 366 -1.09 0.93 -45.34
CA ASN A 366 -1.87 0.63 -46.55
C ASN A 366 -3.33 0.33 -46.21
N LYS A 367 -4.27 1.05 -46.83
CA LYS A 367 -5.72 0.93 -46.56
C LYS A 367 -6.50 1.00 -47.88
N GLY A 368 -6.62 -0.14 -48.57
CA GLY A 368 -7.26 -0.26 -49.88
C GLY A 368 -8.14 -1.52 -49.99
N LYS A 369 -9.36 -1.36 -50.52
CA LYS A 369 -10.40 -2.39 -50.65
C LYS A 369 -9.96 -3.63 -51.44
N ALA A 370 -10.25 -4.83 -50.92
CA ALA A 370 -10.85 -5.94 -51.69
C ALA A 370 -11.43 -7.03 -50.74
N LYS A 371 -12.31 -7.90 -51.25
CA LYS A 371 -13.09 -8.90 -50.50
C LYS A 371 -12.70 -10.33 -50.90
N ALA A 372 -12.12 -11.11 -49.98
CA ALA A 372 -12.06 -12.57 -50.06
C ALA A 372 -11.85 -13.19 -48.66
N THR A 373 -12.49 -14.33 -48.40
CA THR A 373 -12.44 -15.05 -47.11
C THR A 373 -11.34 -16.10 -47.08
N LYS A 374 -10.43 -16.00 -46.09
CA LYS A 374 -9.66 -17.12 -45.53
C LYS A 374 -9.52 -16.89 -44.02
N SER A 375 -9.46 -17.99 -43.26
CA SER A 375 -9.43 -17.96 -41.79
C SER A 375 -8.16 -17.28 -41.26
N ARG A 376 -8.34 -16.43 -40.24
CA ARG A 376 -7.25 -16.07 -39.32
C ARG A 376 -7.04 -17.25 -38.35
N PRO A 377 -5.84 -17.43 -37.76
CA PRO A 377 -5.74 -18.22 -36.54
C PRO A 377 -6.67 -17.60 -35.48
N ILE A 378 -7.33 -18.45 -34.70
CA ILE A 378 -8.12 -18.01 -33.54
C ILE A 378 -7.10 -17.55 -32.49
N ASP A 379 -7.33 -16.38 -31.89
CA ASP A 379 -6.45 -15.89 -30.83
C ASP A 379 -6.57 -16.79 -29.60
N ALA A 380 -5.47 -17.04 -28.88
CA ALA A 380 -5.48 -17.96 -27.75
C ALA A 380 -6.44 -17.50 -26.64
N ALA A 381 -6.62 -16.18 -26.51
CA ALA A 381 -7.60 -15.57 -25.62
C ALA A 381 -9.06 -15.86 -26.04
N ASP A 382 -9.38 -15.75 -27.34
CA ASP A 382 -10.73 -16.03 -27.86
C ASP A 382 -11.12 -17.50 -27.64
N ALA A 383 -10.17 -18.42 -27.86
CA ALA A 383 -10.37 -19.85 -27.61
C ALA A 383 -10.61 -20.14 -26.12
N PHE A 384 -9.84 -19.52 -25.22
CA PHE A 384 -10.01 -19.65 -23.77
C PHE A 384 -11.36 -19.11 -23.29
N LEU A 385 -11.78 -17.93 -23.76
CA LEU A 385 -13.06 -17.33 -23.40
C LEU A 385 -14.25 -18.19 -23.85
N ALA A 386 -14.21 -18.72 -25.08
CA ALA A 386 -15.24 -19.62 -25.58
C ALA A 386 -15.30 -20.97 -24.82
N GLN A 387 -14.17 -21.43 -24.28
CA GLN A 387 -14.13 -22.63 -23.43
C GLN A 387 -14.70 -22.35 -22.04
N LEU A 388 -14.36 -21.19 -21.44
CA LEU A 388 -14.89 -20.74 -20.15
C LEU A 388 -16.41 -20.53 -20.20
N GLU A 389 -16.94 -19.93 -21.28
CA GLU A 389 -18.39 -19.80 -21.51
C GLU A 389 -19.07 -21.17 -21.51
N GLN A 390 -18.51 -22.16 -22.21
CA GLN A 390 -19.08 -23.51 -22.27
C GLN A 390 -19.08 -24.22 -20.91
N ASP A 391 -18.05 -24.04 -20.08
CA ASP A 391 -17.99 -24.67 -18.76
C ASP A 391 -18.91 -23.99 -17.74
N MET A 392 -19.11 -22.67 -17.85
CA MET A 392 -20.16 -21.95 -17.10
C MET A 392 -21.57 -22.38 -17.52
N LEU A 393 -21.80 -22.64 -18.81
CA LEU A 393 -23.09 -23.16 -19.31
C LEU A 393 -23.33 -24.66 -19.00
N LYS A 394 -22.29 -25.39 -18.59
CA LYS A 394 -22.38 -26.77 -18.06
C LYS A 394 -22.62 -26.79 -16.56
N SER A 395 -21.95 -25.91 -15.79
CA SER A 395 -22.15 -25.82 -14.33
C SER A 395 -23.56 -25.34 -13.99
N ALA A 396 -24.11 -24.39 -14.75
CA ALA A 396 -25.50 -23.92 -14.64
C ALA A 396 -26.57 -24.92 -15.14
N LYS A 397 -26.22 -26.18 -15.38
CA LYS A 397 -27.11 -27.28 -15.81
C LYS A 397 -26.98 -28.55 -14.95
N LYS A 398 -26.37 -28.42 -13.77
CA LYS A 398 -26.43 -29.39 -12.67
C LYS A 398 -27.24 -28.82 -11.51
#